data_AF-A0A2E9CP67-F1
#
_entry.id   AF-A0A2E9CP67-F1
#
_cell.length_a   1.000
_cell.length_b   1.000
_cell.length_c   1.000
_cell.angle_alpha   90.00
_cell.angle_beta   90.00
_cell.angle_gamma   90.00
#
_symmetry.space_group_name_H-M   'P 1'
#
loop_
_entity.id
_entity.type
_entity.pdbx_description
1 polymer ?
#
loop_
_entity_poly.entity_id
_entity_poly.type
_entity_poly.pdbx_seq_one_letter_code
_entity_poly.pdbx_strand_id
1 'polypeptide(L)' 'MDMNATQCRMARAALGWSIADLAKASGVRDMTVSNFERGRDAYASTVAKLRTALEDAGVIFLADGESSLSGGAGVRLKP' A
#
# COMPACT_ATOMS: atom_id res chain seq x y z
N MET A 1 -9.28 3.79 8.18
CA MET A 1 -7.94 4.01 8.77
C MET A 1 -6.96 3.63 7.68
N ASP A 2 -6.53 4.63 6.93
CA ASP A 2 -6.25 4.45 5.50
C ASP A 2 -4.75 4.36 5.26
N MET A 3 -4.35 3.41 4.40
CA MET A 3 -2.98 3.28 3.91
C MET A 3 -2.55 4.60 3.27
N ASN A 4 -1.39 5.14 3.64
CA ASN A 4 -0.87 6.36 3.03
C ASN A 4 0.05 6.07 1.82
N ALA A 5 0.37 7.12 1.05
CA ALA A 5 1.21 7.01 -0.15
C ALA A 5 2.58 6.36 0.11
N THR A 6 3.19 6.67 1.25
CA THR A 6 4.51 6.10 1.64
C THR A 6 4.39 4.61 1.96
N GLN A 7 3.38 4.21 2.73
CA GLN A 7 3.12 2.80 3.03
C GLN A 7 2.85 1.99 1.75
N CYS A 8 2.12 2.57 0.80
CA CYS A 8 1.87 1.92 -0.50
C CYS A 8 3.18 1.66 -1.27
N ARG A 9 4.07 2.66 -1.35
CA ARG A 9 5.39 2.49 -1.98
C ARG A 9 6.24 1.44 -1.27
N MET A 10 6.24 1.46 0.07
CA MET A 10 6.98 0.48 0.86
C MET A 10 6.45 -0.94 0.64
N ALA A 11 5.13 -1.12 0.62
CA ALA A 11 4.48 -2.40 0.38
C ALA A 11 4.83 -2.96 -1.01
N ARG A 12 4.74 -2.15 -2.07
CA ARG A 12 5.18 -2.59 -3.40
C ARG A 12 6.65 -2.95 -3.43
N ALA A 13 7.51 -2.13 -2.83
CA ALA A 13 8.95 -2.39 -2.81
C ALA A 13 9.25 -3.72 -2.10
N ALA A 14 8.56 -4.02 -1.00
CA ALA A 14 8.69 -5.29 -0.28
C ALA A 14 8.25 -6.51 -1.13
N LEU A 15 7.25 -6.33 -2.00
CA LEU A 15 6.80 -7.36 -2.94
C LEU A 15 7.62 -7.42 -4.25
N GLY A 16 8.55 -6.49 -4.47
CA GLY A 16 9.23 -6.32 -5.75
C GLY A 16 8.31 -5.89 -6.90
N TRP A 17 7.14 -5.32 -6.59
CA TRP A 17 6.12 -4.97 -7.58
C TRP A 17 6.37 -3.60 -8.22
N SER A 18 6.17 -3.55 -9.54
CA SER A 18 6.02 -2.30 -10.28
C SER A 18 4.65 -1.65 -10.03
N ILE A 19 4.46 -0.42 -10.52
CA ILE A 19 3.13 0.24 -10.50
C ILE A 19 2.11 -0.58 -11.30
N ALA A 20 2.52 -1.16 -12.43
CA ALA A 20 1.67 -1.97 -13.28
C ALA A 20 1.23 -3.28 -12.58
N ASP A 21 2.10 -3.89 -11.77
CA ASP A 21 1.76 -5.09 -11.01
C ASP A 21 0.68 -4.80 -9.95
N LEU A 22 0.84 -3.71 -9.19
CA LEU A 22 -0.18 -3.28 -8.23
C LEU A 22 -1.49 -2.88 -8.92
N ALA A 23 -1.41 -2.17 -10.04
CA ALA A 23 -2.56 -1.80 -10.83
C ALA A 23 -3.35 -3.03 -11.30
N LYS A 24 -2.65 -4.02 -11.84
CA LYS A 24 -3.21 -5.31 -12.26
C LYS A 24 -3.85 -6.06 -11.09
N ALA A 25 -3.17 -6.15 -9.95
CA ALA A 25 -3.67 -6.87 -8.78
C ALA A 25 -4.90 -6.19 -8.14
N SER A 26 -4.93 -4.86 -8.11
CA SER A 26 -6.02 -4.09 -7.49
C SER A 26 -7.19 -3.75 -8.43
N GLY A 27 -7.03 -3.95 -9.74
CA GLY A 27 -7.97 -3.49 -10.76
C GLY A 27 -8.08 -1.97 -10.85
N VAL A 28 -7.09 -1.24 -10.33
CA VAL A 28 -6.97 0.23 -10.40
C VAL A 28 -6.06 0.59 -11.57
N ARG A 29 -6.33 1.69 -12.26
CA ARG A 29 -5.48 2.15 -13.38
C ARG A 29 -4.09 2.57 -12.87
N ASP A 30 -3.05 2.25 -13.63
CA ASP A 30 -1.65 2.59 -13.33
C ASP A 30 -1.46 4.07 -12.99
N MET A 31 -2.09 4.97 -13.75
CA MET A 31 -2.04 6.42 -13.50
C MET A 31 -2.58 6.78 -12.12
N THR A 32 -3.65 6.14 -11.68
CA THR A 32 -4.26 6.35 -10.37
C THR A 32 -3.33 5.87 -9.26
N VAL A 33 -2.71 4.70 -9.43
CA VAL A 33 -1.69 4.19 -8.49
C VAL A 33 -0.53 5.18 -8.40
N SER A 34 -0.01 5.62 -9.55
CA SER A 34 1.10 6.57 -9.64
C SER A 34 0.78 7.92 -9.01
N ASN A 35 -0.45 8.42 -9.17
CA ASN A 35 -0.91 9.67 -8.54
C ASN A 35 -1.03 9.53 -7.02
N PHE A 36 -1.63 8.43 -6.56
CA PHE A 36 -1.74 8.14 -5.14
C PHE A 36 -0.37 8.07 -4.47
N GLU A 37 0.59 7.36 -5.07
CA GLU A 37 1.95 7.26 -4.54
C GLU A 37 2.73 8.58 -4.55
N ARG A 38 2.32 9.56 -5.37
CA ARG A 38 2.85 10.93 -5.34
C ARG A 38 2.16 11.84 -4.31
N GLY A 39 1.22 11.30 -3.53
CA GLY A 39 0.50 12.05 -2.49
C GLY A 39 -0.67 12.88 -3.04
N ARG A 40 -1.20 12.54 -4.23
CA ARG A 40 -2.45 13.13 -4.72
C ARG A 40 -3.63 12.45 -4.04
N ASP A 41 -4.71 13.21 -3.88
CA ASP A 41 -5.95 12.69 -3.34
C ASP A 41 -6.46 11.53 -4.19
N ALA A 42 -6.82 10.44 -3.51
CA ALA A 42 -7.47 9.29 -4.09
C ALA A 42 -8.76 9.03 -3.32
N TYR A 43 -9.78 8.55 -4.02
CA TYR A 43 -11.01 8.13 -3.35
C TYR A 43 -10.72 7.02 -2.35
N ALA A 44 -11.40 7.03 -1.20
CA ALA A 44 -11.26 5.99 -0.17
C ALA A 44 -11.46 4.58 -0.75
N SER A 45 -12.39 4.42 -1.71
CA SER A 45 -12.60 3.15 -2.43
C SER A 45 -11.41 2.69 -3.26
N THR A 46 -10.61 3.62 -3.79
CA THR A 46 -9.37 3.32 -4.52
C THR A 46 -8.29 2.87 -3.54
N VAL A 47 -8.11 3.60 -2.44
CA VAL A 47 -7.13 3.24 -1.40
C VAL A 47 -7.44 1.87 -0.82
N ALA A 48 -8.72 1.55 -0.59
CA ALA A 48 -9.16 0.24 -0.13
C ALA A 48 -8.77 -0.88 -1.11
N LYS A 49 -9.04 -0.71 -2.42
CA LYS A 49 -8.65 -1.70 -3.44
C LYS A 49 -7.14 -1.93 -3.48
N LEU A 50 -6.35 -0.86 -3.40
CA LEU A 50 -4.88 -0.95 -3.38
C LEU A 50 -4.39 -1.68 -2.13
N ARG A 51 -4.96 -1.34 -0.96
CA ARG A 51 -4.62 -1.98 0.30
C ARG A 51 -4.94 -3.48 0.28
N THR A 52 -6.15 -3.85 -0.12
CA THR A 52 -6.57 -5.26 -0.20
C THR A 52 -5.67 -6.07 -1.13
N ALA A 53 -5.33 -5.54 -2.31
CA ALA A 53 -4.45 -6.24 -3.24
C ALA A 53 -3.04 -6.49 -2.65
N LEU A 54 -2.51 -5.54 -1.88
CA LEU A 54 -1.23 -5.69 -1.19
C LEU A 54 -1.33 -6.70 -0.03
N GLU A 55 -2.43 -6.68 0.72
CA GLU A 55 -2.68 -7.60 1.83
C GLU A 55 -2.88 -9.06 1.36
N ASP A 56 -3.56 -9.24 0.23
CA ASP A 56 -3.75 -10.54 -0.44
C ASP A 56 -2.43 -11.09 -0.98
N ALA A 57 -1.52 -10.20 -1.41
CA ALA A 57 -0.16 -10.56 -1.84
C ALA A 57 0.80 -10.82 -0.67
N GLY A 58 0.34 -10.67 0.58
CA GLY A 58 1.11 -11.03 1.76
C GLY A 58 1.69 -9.86 2.55
N VAL A 59 1.34 -8.62 2.23
CA VAL A 59 1.71 -7.44 3.03
C VAL A 59 0.81 -7.32 4.25
N ILE A 60 1.36 -6.88 5.37
CA ILE A 60 0.61 -6.45 6.54
C ILE A 60 0.96 -5.00 6.82
N PHE A 61 -0.05 -4.14 6.87
CA PHE A 61 0.10 -2.74 7.26
C PHE A 61 -0.04 -2.63 8.77
N LEU A 62 1.01 -2.17 9.44
CA LEU A 62 0.98 -1.85 10.87
C LEU A 62 0.44 -0.43 11.07
N ALA A 63 -0.42 -0.26 12.08
CA ALA A 63 -0.95 1.04 12.44
C ALA A 63 0.12 1.94 13.09
N ASP A 64 -0.09 3.26 13.05
CA ASP A 64 0.69 4.19 13.89
C ASP A 64 0.44 3.85 15.37
N GLY A 65 1.51 3.46 16.08
CA GLY A 65 1.43 3.01 17.48
C GLY A 65 1.36 1.49 17.69
N GLU A 66 1.24 0.68 16.63
CA GLU A 66 1.42 -0.78 16.75
C GLU A 66 2.92 -1.12 16.81
N SER A 67 3.35 -1.53 18.01
CA SER A 67 4.75 -1.73 18.33
C SER A 67 5.43 -2.84 17.52
N SER A 68 6.44 -2.44 16.75
CA SER A 68 7.78 -2.92 17.01
C SER A 68 8.54 -1.82 17.78
N LEU A 69 8.23 -1.68 19.06
CA LEU A 69 8.96 -0.99 20.14
C LEU A 69 9.23 0.54 20.09
N SER A 70 9.28 1.22 18.93
CA SER A 70 9.29 2.70 18.80
C SER A 70 9.54 3.07 17.34
N GLY A 71 8.53 2.97 16.48
CA GLY A 71 8.65 3.31 15.06
C GLY A 71 7.32 3.78 14.48
N GLY A 72 7.38 4.73 13.54
CA GLY A 72 6.20 5.20 12.78
C GLY A 72 5.70 4.16 11.77
N ALA A 73 4.61 4.50 11.07
CA ALA A 73 3.99 3.68 10.02
C ALA A 73 4.97 2.86 9.15
N GLY A 74 4.79 1.52 9.13
CA GLY A 74 5.63 0.57 8.39
C GLY A 74 4.87 -0.62 7.81
N VAL A 75 5.56 -1.45 7.05
CA VAL A 75 5.02 -2.66 6.40
C VAL A 75 5.80 -3.90 6.84
N ARG A 76 5.10 -5.02 7.03
CA ARG A 76 5.69 -6.34 7.28
C ARG A 76 5.23 -7.34 6.22
N LEU A 77 6.06 -8.32 5.93
CA LEU A 77 5.68 -9.48 5.12
C LEU A 77 5.13 -10.58 6.02
N LYS A 78 4.10 -11.29 5.55
CA LYS A 78 3.66 -12.55 6.17
C LYS A 78 4.81 -13.58 6.09
N PRO A 79 4.97 -14.43 7.12
CA PRO A 79 5.92 -15.53 7.09
C PRO A 79 5.59 -16.56 6.01
#